data_AF-A0A3A4QUN1-F1
#
_entry.id   AF-A0A3A4QUN1-F1
#
_cell.length_a   1.000
_cell.length_b   1.000
_cell.length_c   1.000
_cell.angle_alpha   90.00
_cell.angle_beta   90.00
_cell.angle_gamma   90.00
#
_symmetry.space_group_name_H-M   'P 1'
#
loop_
_entity.id
_entity.type
_entity.pdbx_description
1 polymer ?
#
loop_
_entity_poly.entity_id
_entity_poly.type
_entity_poly.pdbx_seq_one_letter_code
_entity_poly.pdbx_strand_id
1 'polypeptide(L)' 'MIEKCRNVGYLIIFFTFFVTTAAQNDECLMCHGDKSLSYERDNKLVSLFVNESKFNTSVHADLECVDCH' A
#
# COMPACT_ATOMS: atom_id res chain seq x y z
N MET A 1 -8.32 -40.88 -21.95
CA MET A 1 -7.80 -39.85 -21.02
C MET A 1 -7.64 -38.44 -21.63
N ILE A 2 -8.27 -38.10 -22.77
CA ILE A 2 -8.05 -36.79 -23.43
C ILE A 2 -9.14 -35.76 -23.05
N GLU A 3 -10.34 -36.21 -22.67
CA GLU A 3 -11.48 -35.34 -22.32
C GLU A 3 -11.38 -34.66 -20.95
N LYS A 4 -10.59 -35.22 -20.00
CA LYS A 4 -10.39 -34.63 -18.66
C LYS A 4 -9.45 -33.42 -18.64
N CYS A 5 -8.63 -33.23 -19.67
CA CYS A 5 -7.70 -32.11 -19.76
C CYS A 5 -8.32 -30.85 -20.38
N ARG A 6 -9.50 -30.95 -21.01
CA ARG A 6 -10.14 -29.82 -21.70
C ARG A 6 -10.99 -28.93 -20.78
N ASN A 7 -11.43 -29.47 -19.63
CA ASN A 7 -12.24 -28.74 -18.63
C ASN A 7 -11.42 -28.05 -17.52
N VAL A 8 -10.14 -28.40 -17.37
CA VAL A 8 -9.24 -27.77 -16.38
C VAL A 8 -8.74 -26.40 -16.87
N GLY A 9 -8.64 -26.22 -18.20
CA GLY A 9 -8.22 -24.94 -18.80
C GLY A 9 -9.24 -23.80 -18.62
N TYR A 10 -10.54 -24.11 -18.57
CA TYR A 10 -11.59 -23.10 -18.41
C TYR A 10 -11.73 -22.58 -16.97
N LEU A 11 -11.35 -23.37 -15.96
CA LEU A 11 -11.45 -22.96 -14.56
C LEU A 11 -10.32 -22.02 -14.12
N ILE A 12 -9.18 -22.04 -14.84
CA ILE A 12 -8.00 -21.22 -14.53
C ILE A 12 -8.16 -19.79 -15.08
N ILE A 13 -8.92 -19.60 -16.17
CA ILE A 13 -9.13 -18.29 -16.82
C ILE A 13 -10.08 -17.39 -15.99
N PHE A 14 -10.89 -17.96 -15.09
CA PHE A 14 -11.84 -17.20 -14.26
C PHE A 14 -11.27 -16.76 -12.90
N PHE A 15 -10.11 -17.25 -12.47
CA PHE A 15 -9.56 -17.00 -11.13
C PHE A 15 -8.44 -15.94 -11.08
N THR A 16 -7.94 -15.47 -12.22
CA THR A 16 -6.78 -14.56 -12.28
C THR A 16 -7.14 -13.07 -12.28
N PHE A 17 -8.41 -12.69 -12.10
CA PHE A 17 -8.87 -11.31 -12.28
C PHE A 17 -9.18 -10.57 -10.97
N PHE A 18 -8.41 -10.80 -9.92
CA PHE A 18 -8.39 -9.89 -8.76
C PHE A 18 -6.94 -9.63 -8.37
N VAL A 19 -6.25 -8.83 -9.19
CA VAL A 19 -5.02 -8.18 -8.75
C VAL A 19 -5.46 -7.03 -7.82
N THR A 20 -5.34 -7.24 -6.52
CA THR A 20 -5.45 -6.14 -5.56
C THR A 20 -4.15 -5.36 -5.62
N THR A 21 -4.21 -4.12 -6.13
CA THR A 21 -3.08 -3.18 -6.01
C THR A 21 -3.06 -2.70 -4.57
N ALA A 22 -2.02 -3.05 -3.82
CA ALA A 22 -1.78 -2.44 -2.52
C ALA A 22 -1.52 -0.94 -2.73
N ALA A 23 -2.00 -0.10 -1.80
CA ALA A 23 -1.67 1.33 -1.81
C ALA A 23 -0.16 1.48 -1.69
N GLN A 24 0.42 2.26 -2.58
CA GLN A 24 1.86 2.49 -2.64
C GLN A 24 2.25 3.66 -1.71
N ASN A 25 3.50 3.71 -1.25
CA ASN A 25 4.00 4.78 -0.38
C ASN A 25 3.72 6.20 -0.90
N ASP A 26 3.78 6.42 -2.21
CA ASP A 26 3.53 7.70 -2.85
C ASP A 26 2.09 8.19 -2.62
N GLU A 27 1.11 7.30 -2.64
CA GLU A 27 -0.30 7.60 -2.38
C GLU A 27 -0.50 8.11 -0.95
N CYS A 28 0.17 7.52 0.03
CA CYS A 28 0.18 8.00 1.41
C CYS A 28 0.86 9.37 1.51
N LEU A 29 2.01 9.53 0.84
CA LEU A 29 2.83 10.74 0.87
C LEU A 29 2.19 11.93 0.14
N MET A 30 1.16 11.73 -0.70
CA MET A 30 0.38 12.83 -1.27
C MET A 30 -0.18 13.78 -0.20
N CYS A 31 -0.56 13.24 0.96
CA CYS A 31 -1.00 14.02 2.10
C CYS A 31 0.06 14.05 3.21
N HIS A 32 0.67 12.90 3.52
CA HIS A 32 1.63 12.82 4.63
C HIS A 32 2.99 13.47 4.31
N GLY A 33 3.29 13.81 3.06
CA GLY A 33 4.45 14.62 2.68
C GLY A 33 4.26 16.13 2.91
N ASP A 34 3.05 16.59 3.25
CA ASP A 34 2.78 18.00 3.52
C ASP A 34 3.16 18.37 4.96
N LYS A 35 4.08 19.32 5.11
CA LYS A 35 4.54 19.84 6.41
C LYS A 35 3.43 20.56 7.20
N SER A 36 2.39 21.03 6.52
CA SER A 36 1.25 21.70 7.15
C SER A 36 0.19 20.73 7.67
N LEU A 37 0.24 19.45 7.22
CA LEU A 37 -0.75 18.47 7.61
C LEU A 37 -0.65 18.15 9.11
N SER A 38 -1.75 18.38 9.80
CA SER A 38 -1.87 18.20 11.23
C SER A 38 -3.32 17.92 11.61
N TYR A 39 -3.52 17.37 12.79
CA TYR A 39 -4.85 17.21 13.39
C TYR A 39 -4.81 17.57 14.86
N GLU A 40 -5.97 17.89 15.43
CA GLU A 40 -6.09 18.19 16.85
C GLU A 40 -6.46 16.93 17.65
N ARG A 41 -5.70 16.66 18.71
CA ARG A 41 -5.97 15.60 19.68
C ARG A 41 -5.75 16.11 21.08
N ASP A 42 -6.75 15.97 21.95
CA ASP A 42 -6.68 16.40 23.35
C ASP A 42 -6.26 17.88 23.51
N ASN A 43 -6.84 18.76 22.67
CA ASN A 43 -6.49 20.20 22.56
C ASN A 43 -5.02 20.47 22.20
N LYS A 44 -4.35 19.52 21.57
CA LYS A 44 -2.97 19.67 21.06
C LYS A 44 -2.95 19.44 19.56
N LEU A 45 -2.24 20.31 18.85
CA LEU A 45 -1.96 20.12 17.43
C LEU A 45 -0.86 19.07 17.26
N VAL A 46 -1.15 18.00 16.53
CA VAL A 46 -0.22 16.91 16.23
C VAL A 46 0.06 16.89 14.74
N SER A 47 1.33 16.95 14.36
CA SER A 47 1.74 16.87 12.95
C SER A 47 1.57 15.45 12.44
N LEU A 48 1.08 15.32 11.20
CA LEU A 48 0.99 14.06 10.46
C LEU A 48 2.06 13.95 9.37
N PHE A 49 2.98 14.92 9.31
CA PHE A 49 4.03 15.00 8.30
C PHE A 49 5.07 13.88 8.47
N VAL A 50 5.40 13.25 7.34
CA VAL A 50 6.45 12.27 7.16
C VAL A 50 7.46 12.84 6.16
N ASN A 51 8.73 12.86 6.55
CA ASN A 51 9.81 13.23 5.66
C ASN A 51 10.25 12.01 4.84
N GLU A 52 9.83 11.95 3.57
CA GLU A 52 10.15 10.87 2.64
C GLU A 52 11.66 10.59 2.54
N SER A 53 12.50 11.62 2.41
CA SER A 53 13.95 11.42 2.30
C SER A 53 14.56 10.78 3.55
N LYS A 54 14.07 11.13 4.74
CA LYS A 54 14.50 10.49 6.00
C LYS A 54 13.96 9.07 6.12
N PHE A 55 12.75 8.81 5.65
CA PHE A 55 12.16 7.48 5.64
C PHE A 55 12.96 6.53 4.73
N ASN A 56 13.23 6.95 3.50
CA ASN A 56 13.98 6.19 2.49
C ASN A 56 15.45 5.94 2.86
N THR A 57 15.97 6.60 3.89
CA THR A 57 17.34 6.40 4.41
C THR A 57 17.35 5.75 5.79
N SER A 58 16.20 5.35 6.31
CA SER A 58 16.06 4.68 7.60
C SER A 58 16.20 3.16 7.49
N VAL A 59 16.24 2.49 8.64
CA VAL A 59 16.20 1.02 8.72
C VAL A 59 14.88 0.41 8.22
N HIS A 60 13.86 1.24 7.97
CA HIS A 60 12.55 0.84 7.47
C HIS A 60 12.35 1.18 5.99
N ALA A 61 13.40 1.57 5.26
CA ALA A 61 13.29 1.99 3.86
C ALA A 61 12.73 0.90 2.92
N ASP A 62 12.88 -0.37 3.29
CA ASP A 62 12.37 -1.52 2.54
C ASP A 62 10.91 -1.89 2.90
N LEU A 63 10.28 -1.16 3.83
CA LEU A 63 8.88 -1.37 4.21
C LEU A 63 7.96 -0.39 3.48
N GLU A 64 6.79 -0.85 3.10
CA GLU A 64 5.68 0.00 2.69
C GLU A 64 4.92 0.54 3.92
N CYS A 65 4.25 1.68 3.77
CA CYS A 65 3.46 2.29 4.84
C CYS A 65 2.43 1.29 5.40
N VAL A 66 1.82 0.51 4.51
CA VAL A 66 0.79 -0.49 4.80
C VAL A 66 1.34 -1.78 5.44
N ASP A 67 2.66 -1.95 5.52
CA ASP A 67 3.24 -3.09 6.24
C ASP A 67 3.06 -2.94 7.77
N CYS A 68 2.81 -1.70 8.24
CA CYS A 68 2.58 -1.40 9.66
C CYS A 68 1.24 -0.70 9.94
N HIS A 69 0.66 0.01 8.97
CA HIS A 69 -0.58 0.80 9.12
C HIS A 69 -1.78 0.12 8.45
#